data_AF-A0A3D1EPY0-F1
#
_entry.id   AF-A0A3D1EPY0-F1
#
_cell.length_a   1.000
_cell.length_b   1.000
_cell.length_c   1.000
_cell.angle_alpha   90.00
_cell.angle_beta   90.00
_cell.angle_gamma   90.00
#
_symmetry.space_group_name_H-M   'P 1'
#
loop_
_entity.id
_entity.type
_entity.pdbx_description
1 polymer ?
#
loop_
_entity_poly.entity_id
_entity_poly.type
_entity_poly.pdbx_seq_one_letter_code
_entity_poly.pdbx_strand_id
1 'polypeptide(L)'
;MLAVLALALAPAGFRFELTGELARVVHLPLVPFQWAGVKLADALRNENAVASEQEDNKQYQQALLEARRDRDIALAQSRRLQITLDALRDRMRRSGETGLELSGEARRVRADVLGRSEGFVQVQLERRCTQKQLHQSAAVMNGNLVGWVSSVGIGKEATVVNLLPITAPNAPKLLGVVRLESGQDRTVKLTPRDGELVGYLEIDNAPYAGEPVRLLPAPGIPDVAVGLALGRLFSSSPAPGDGVRLREIRVKPQDLPKVRAELLVPLKLGEAS
;
A
#
# COMPACT_ATOMS: atom_id res chain seq x y z
N MET A 1 -45.77 -16.11 35.32
CA MET A 1 -45.15 -16.59 34.07
C MET A 1 -46.14 -16.45 32.91
N LEU A 2 -46.37 -15.23 32.41
CA LEU A 2 -47.19 -14.97 31.22
C LEU A 2 -46.70 -13.69 30.51
N ALA A 3 -46.09 -12.76 31.26
CA ALA A 3 -45.39 -11.60 30.71
C ALA A 3 -44.16 -11.94 29.84
N VAL A 4 -43.50 -13.09 30.07
CA VAL A 4 -42.31 -13.51 29.28
C VAL A 4 -42.70 -14.02 27.89
N LEU A 5 -43.93 -14.55 27.73
CA LEU A 5 -44.39 -15.08 26.45
C LEU A 5 -44.83 -13.98 25.48
N ALA A 6 -45.32 -12.86 25.99
CA ALA A 6 -45.72 -11.70 25.18
C ALA A 6 -44.50 -10.98 24.55
N LEU A 7 -43.31 -11.06 25.17
CA LEU A 7 -42.11 -10.43 24.62
C LEU A 7 -41.53 -11.18 23.40
N ALA A 8 -41.86 -12.46 23.24
CA ALA A 8 -41.38 -13.30 22.13
C ALA A 8 -42.22 -13.16 20.85
N LEU A 9 -43.41 -12.55 20.94
CA LEU A 9 -44.36 -12.37 19.84
C LEU A 9 -44.49 -10.92 19.36
N ALA A 10 -43.68 -9.99 19.87
CA ALA A 10 -43.65 -8.63 19.36
C ALA A 10 -42.95 -8.58 17.98
N PRO A 11 -43.54 -7.91 16.97
CA PRO A 11 -42.96 -7.77 15.64
C PRO A 11 -41.58 -7.10 15.71
N ALA A 12 -40.68 -7.52 14.83
CA ALA A 12 -39.24 -7.25 14.83
C ALA A 12 -38.81 -5.79 14.64
N GLY A 13 -39.69 -4.80 14.86
CA GLY A 13 -39.37 -3.37 14.76
C GLY A 13 -38.71 -2.78 16.01
N PHE A 14 -38.90 -3.36 17.21
CA PHE A 14 -38.43 -2.76 18.48
C PHE A 14 -37.13 -3.36 19.06
N ARG A 15 -36.51 -4.35 18.40
CA ARG A 15 -35.29 -5.02 18.90
C ARG A 15 -33.99 -4.54 18.23
N PHE A 16 -34.07 -3.49 17.42
CA PHE A 16 -32.95 -2.99 16.58
C PHE A 16 -32.08 -1.92 17.23
N GLU A 17 -32.48 -1.27 18.33
CA GLU A 17 -31.63 -0.23 18.93
C GLU A 17 -30.55 -0.77 19.88
N LEU A 18 -30.81 -1.88 20.59
CA LEU A 18 -29.85 -2.45 21.56
C LEU A 18 -28.86 -3.45 20.95
N THR A 19 -29.13 -3.97 19.75
CA THR A 19 -28.23 -4.93 19.07
C THR A 19 -27.28 -4.27 18.08
N GLY A 20 -27.52 -3.00 17.72
CA GLY A 20 -26.64 -2.21 16.86
C GLY A 20 -25.29 -1.86 17.51
N GLU A 21 -25.23 -1.75 18.83
CA GLU A 21 -23.97 -1.42 19.54
C GLU A 21 -23.07 -2.63 19.77
N LEU A 22 -23.63 -3.84 19.95
CA LEU A 22 -22.83 -5.07 20.11
C LEU A 22 -22.18 -5.54 18.80
N ALA A 23 -22.79 -5.23 17.65
CA ALA A 23 -22.21 -5.53 16.34
C ALA A 23 -20.98 -4.67 15.99
N ARG A 24 -20.75 -3.55 16.69
CA ARG A 24 -19.54 -2.72 16.54
C ARG A 24 -18.35 -3.23 17.37
N VAL A 25 -18.59 -4.04 18.40
CA VAL A 25 -17.54 -4.47 19.35
C VAL A 25 -16.94 -5.82 19.00
N VAL A 26 -17.65 -6.67 18.26
CA VAL A 26 -17.14 -7.99 17.89
C VAL A 26 -17.39 -8.24 16.40
N HIS A 27 -16.30 -8.23 15.62
CA HIS A 27 -16.29 -8.75 14.24
C HIS A 27 -16.47 -10.28 14.26
N LEU A 28 -17.66 -10.74 14.64
CA LEU A 28 -18.10 -12.09 14.37
C LEU A 28 -18.81 -12.06 13.01
N PRO A 29 -18.41 -12.91 12.04
CA PRO A 29 -19.18 -13.05 10.81
C PRO A 29 -20.58 -13.51 11.21
N LEU A 30 -21.60 -12.71 10.92
CA LEU A 30 -23.03 -12.99 11.22
C LEU A 30 -23.60 -14.16 10.39
N VAL A 31 -22.80 -14.74 9.51
CA VAL A 31 -23.17 -15.82 8.58
C VAL A 31 -23.67 -17.10 9.29
N PRO A 32 -23.11 -17.56 10.43
CA PRO A 32 -23.57 -18.79 11.09
C PRO A 32 -24.98 -18.68 11.69
N PHE A 33 -25.40 -17.50 12.16
CA PHE A 33 -26.69 -17.32 12.83
C PHE A 33 -27.86 -17.24 11.84
N GLN A 34 -27.63 -16.67 10.66
CA GLN A 34 -28.62 -16.68 9.57
C GLN A 34 -28.87 -18.11 9.06
N TRP A 35 -27.81 -18.93 9.00
CA TRP A 35 -27.91 -20.35 8.63
C TRP A 35 -28.64 -21.21 9.68
N ALA A 36 -28.52 -20.88 10.97
CA ALA A 36 -29.23 -21.60 12.03
C ALA A 36 -30.76 -21.36 11.99
N GLY A 37 -31.19 -20.14 11.64
CA GLY A 37 -32.61 -19.80 11.47
C GLY A 37 -33.26 -20.49 10.27
N VAL A 38 -32.54 -20.58 9.14
CA VAL A 38 -33.01 -21.29 7.94
C VAL A 38 -33.17 -22.78 8.20
N LYS A 39 -32.22 -23.41 8.88
CA LYS A 39 -32.31 -24.84 9.23
C LYS A 39 -33.47 -25.18 10.19
N LEU A 40 -33.83 -24.26 11.07
CA LEU A 40 -34.98 -24.43 11.98
C LEU A 40 -36.32 -24.21 11.28
N ALA A 41 -36.38 -23.31 10.30
CA ALA A 41 -37.58 -23.10 9.48
C ALA A 41 -37.83 -24.29 8.53
N ASP A 42 -36.77 -24.88 7.98
CA ASP A 42 -36.85 -26.09 7.15
C ASP A 42 -37.30 -27.31 7.97
N ALA A 43 -36.82 -27.46 9.21
CA ALA A 43 -37.22 -28.56 10.09
C ALA A 43 -38.71 -28.54 10.49
N LEU A 44 -39.35 -27.37 10.45
CA LEU A 44 -40.76 -27.19 10.83
C LEU A 44 -41.75 -27.32 9.65
N ARG A 45 -41.27 -27.40 8.39
CA ARG A 45 -42.13 -27.53 7.19
C ARG A 45 -42.40 -28.97 6.74
N ASN A 46 -41.83 -29.96 7.41
CA ASN A 46 -41.79 -31.37 6.97
C ASN A 46 -43.04 -32.21 7.25
N GLU A 47 -44.25 -31.66 7.05
CA GLU A 47 -45.47 -32.48 7.05
C GLU A 47 -46.23 -32.51 5.71
N ASN A 48 -45.78 -31.81 4.66
CA ASN A 48 -46.37 -31.89 3.30
C ASN A 48 -45.34 -31.78 2.15
N ALA A 49 -44.12 -32.31 2.31
CA ALA A 49 -42.94 -31.87 1.54
C ALA A 49 -42.49 -32.75 0.35
N VAL A 50 -43.14 -33.87 0.00
CA VAL A 50 -42.55 -34.79 -1.01
C VAL A 50 -42.62 -34.26 -2.45
N ALA A 51 -43.60 -33.40 -2.78
CA ALA A 51 -43.73 -32.80 -4.11
C ALA A 51 -42.94 -31.48 -4.27
N SER A 52 -42.84 -30.67 -3.21
CA SER A 52 -42.07 -29.40 -3.21
C SER A 52 -40.56 -29.65 -3.24
N GLU A 53 -40.06 -30.66 -2.51
CA GLU A 53 -38.63 -30.97 -2.45
C GLU A 53 -38.04 -31.38 -3.82
N GLN A 54 -38.84 -31.95 -4.73
CA GLN A 54 -38.36 -32.32 -6.07
C GLN A 54 -38.19 -31.11 -7.00
N GLU A 55 -39.04 -30.10 -6.88
CA GLU A 55 -38.90 -28.85 -7.66
C GLU A 55 -37.80 -27.96 -7.07
N ASP A 56 -37.73 -27.85 -5.75
CA ASP A 56 -36.69 -27.09 -5.05
C ASP A 56 -35.29 -27.70 -5.27
N ASN A 57 -35.16 -29.04 -5.29
CA ASN A 57 -33.89 -29.69 -5.62
C ASN A 57 -33.47 -29.46 -7.08
N LYS A 58 -34.43 -29.42 -8.03
CA LYS A 58 -34.13 -29.10 -9.44
C LYS A 58 -33.68 -27.65 -9.59
N GLN A 59 -34.35 -26.71 -8.93
CA GLN A 59 -33.97 -25.30 -8.95
C GLN A 59 -32.60 -25.07 -8.29
N TYR A 60 -32.33 -25.73 -7.17
CA TYR A 60 -31.03 -25.65 -6.50
C TYR A 60 -29.89 -26.24 -7.36
N GLN A 61 -30.14 -27.37 -8.04
CA GLN A 61 -29.16 -27.94 -8.98
C GLN A 61 -28.90 -27.02 -10.17
N GLN A 62 -29.93 -26.36 -10.70
CA GLN A 62 -29.78 -25.37 -11.76
C GLN A 62 -28.98 -24.15 -11.29
N ALA A 63 -29.28 -23.59 -10.12
CA ALA A 63 -28.54 -22.47 -9.54
C ALA A 63 -27.07 -22.82 -9.26
N LEU A 64 -26.76 -24.05 -8.84
CA LEU A 64 -25.39 -24.53 -8.68
C LEU A 64 -24.64 -24.64 -10.01
N LEU A 65 -25.31 -25.07 -11.09
CA LEU A 65 -24.72 -25.13 -12.42
C LEU A 65 -24.47 -23.73 -12.98
N GLU A 66 -25.37 -22.78 -12.74
CA GLU A 66 -25.20 -21.38 -13.10
C GLU A 66 -24.06 -20.73 -12.33
N ALA A 67 -24.00 -20.90 -11.01
CA ALA A 67 -22.90 -20.38 -10.19
C ALA A 67 -21.52 -20.96 -10.57
N ARG A 68 -21.47 -22.23 -11.01
CA ARG A 68 -20.24 -22.82 -11.55
C ARG A 68 -19.84 -22.21 -12.88
N ARG A 69 -20.80 -21.98 -13.79
CA ARG A 69 -20.55 -21.29 -15.06
C ARG A 69 -20.04 -19.87 -14.83
N ASP A 70 -20.66 -19.12 -13.93
CA ASP A 70 -20.24 -17.75 -13.59
C ASP A 70 -18.85 -17.73 -12.99
N ARG A 71 -18.53 -18.68 -12.11
CA ARG A 71 -17.16 -18.84 -11.58
C ARG A 71 -16.16 -19.08 -12.70
N ASP A 72 -16.47 -19.97 -13.64
CA ASP A 72 -15.56 -20.31 -14.73
C ASP A 72 -15.39 -19.14 -15.71
N ILE A 73 -16.45 -18.34 -15.95
CA ILE A 73 -16.38 -17.09 -16.71
C ILE A 73 -15.49 -16.06 -16.00
N ALA A 74 -15.66 -15.88 -14.69
CA ALA A 74 -14.85 -14.96 -13.89
C ALA A 74 -13.37 -15.39 -13.85
N LEU A 75 -13.10 -16.69 -13.72
CA LEU A 75 -11.74 -17.23 -13.80
C LEU A 75 -11.12 -17.03 -15.19
N ALA A 76 -11.90 -17.23 -16.26
CA ALA A 76 -11.44 -16.97 -17.62
C ALA A 76 -11.14 -15.48 -17.84
N GLN A 77 -11.98 -14.58 -17.33
CA GLN A 77 -11.75 -13.13 -17.35
C GLN A 77 -10.50 -12.74 -16.57
N SER A 78 -10.30 -13.30 -15.38
CA SER A 78 -9.09 -13.08 -14.58
C SER A 78 -7.82 -13.56 -15.30
N ARG A 79 -7.85 -14.74 -15.92
CA ARG A 79 -6.73 -15.25 -16.74
C ARG A 79 -6.44 -14.35 -17.94
N ARG A 80 -7.48 -13.84 -18.62
CA ARG A 80 -7.31 -12.87 -19.71
C ARG A 80 -6.65 -11.57 -19.21
N LEU A 81 -7.11 -11.05 -18.07
CA LEU A 81 -6.52 -9.85 -17.47
C LEU A 81 -5.05 -10.09 -17.09
N GLN A 82 -4.70 -11.24 -16.52
CA GLN A 82 -3.32 -11.61 -16.24
C GLN A 82 -2.46 -11.64 -17.51
N ILE A 83 -2.93 -12.29 -18.58
CA ILE A 83 -2.23 -12.32 -19.87
C ILE A 83 -2.03 -10.90 -20.43
N THR A 84 -3.05 -10.03 -20.33
CA THR A 84 -2.90 -8.64 -20.78
C THR A 84 -1.92 -7.85 -19.93
N LEU A 85 -1.87 -8.07 -18.61
CA LEU A 85 -0.91 -7.43 -17.72
C LEU A 85 0.52 -7.92 -18.02
N ASP A 86 0.71 -9.21 -18.26
CA ASP A 86 2.00 -9.77 -18.63
C ASP A 86 2.46 -9.27 -20.00
N ALA A 87 1.56 -9.20 -20.99
CA ALA A 87 1.85 -8.62 -22.30
C ALA A 87 2.18 -7.13 -22.22
N LEU A 88 1.46 -6.36 -21.40
CA LEU A 88 1.76 -4.95 -21.13
C LEU A 88 3.11 -4.80 -20.42
N ARG A 89 3.42 -5.66 -19.44
CA ARG A 89 4.69 -5.67 -18.72
C ARG A 89 5.86 -5.99 -19.65
N ASP A 90 5.69 -6.96 -20.54
CA ASP A 90 6.70 -7.31 -21.54
C ASP A 90 6.86 -6.22 -22.60
N ARG A 91 5.77 -5.56 -22.99
CA ARG A 91 5.82 -4.40 -23.88
C ARG A 91 6.52 -3.21 -23.23
N MET A 92 6.23 -2.94 -21.95
CA MET A 92 6.89 -1.89 -21.15
C MET A 92 8.39 -2.18 -20.94
N ARG A 93 8.75 -3.45 -20.74
CA ARG A 93 10.14 -3.91 -20.69
C ARG A 93 10.87 -3.69 -22.01
N ARG A 94 10.21 -3.98 -23.14
CA ARG A 94 10.77 -3.79 -24.49
C ARG A 94 10.78 -2.32 -24.94
N SER A 95 9.84 -1.49 -24.47
CA SER A 95 9.76 -0.07 -24.82
C SER A 95 10.76 0.79 -24.05
N GLY A 96 11.44 0.26 -23.04
CA GLY A 96 12.36 1.03 -22.21
C GLY A 96 11.66 2.11 -21.36
N GLU A 97 10.32 2.13 -21.31
CA GLU A 97 9.55 3.04 -20.43
C GLU A 97 9.62 2.60 -18.96
N THR A 98 10.09 1.36 -18.70
CA THR A 98 10.63 0.96 -17.40
C THR A 98 12.16 1.05 -17.36
N GLY A 99 12.74 2.03 -18.05
CA GLY A 99 14.17 2.35 -18.05
C GLY A 99 14.68 2.95 -16.72
N LEU A 100 13.88 2.88 -15.67
CA LEU A 100 14.41 2.69 -14.33
C LEU A 100 14.57 1.18 -14.18
N GLU A 101 15.66 0.65 -14.77
CA GLU A 101 16.23 -0.59 -14.26
C GLU A 101 16.20 -0.47 -12.74
N LEU A 102 15.50 -1.37 -12.05
CA LEU A 102 15.67 -1.54 -10.61
C LEU A 102 17.13 -1.95 -10.45
N SER A 103 17.99 -0.94 -10.40
CA SER A 103 19.44 -1.04 -10.47
C SER A 103 19.87 -1.67 -9.16
N GLY A 104 20.16 -2.96 -9.25
CA GLY A 104 20.63 -3.76 -8.13
C GLY A 104 19.59 -4.76 -7.66
N GLU A 105 19.94 -6.03 -7.77
CA GLU A 105 19.34 -7.08 -6.95
C GLU A 105 19.54 -6.68 -5.49
N ALA A 106 18.45 -6.28 -4.85
CA ALA A 106 18.43 -5.82 -3.46
C ALA A 106 17.67 -6.83 -2.60
N ARG A 107 18.26 -7.22 -1.48
CA ARG A 107 17.63 -8.06 -0.47
C ARG A 107 16.89 -7.19 0.53
N ARG A 108 15.70 -7.62 0.92
CA ARG A 108 14.96 -7.02 2.04
C ARG A 108 15.49 -7.55 3.37
N VAL A 109 15.88 -6.65 4.27
CA VAL A 109 16.29 -6.93 5.64
C VAL A 109 15.36 -6.17 6.57
N ARG A 110 14.80 -6.85 7.56
CA ARG A 110 13.95 -6.22 8.57
C ARG A 110 14.81 -5.46 9.57
N ALA A 111 14.29 -4.31 9.98
CA ALA A 111 14.91 -3.44 10.96
C ALA A 111 13.90 -3.00 12.01
N ASP A 112 14.17 -3.28 13.28
CA ASP A 112 13.36 -2.83 14.41
C ASP A 112 13.77 -1.41 14.81
N VAL A 113 12.81 -0.51 15.03
CA VAL A 113 13.08 0.88 15.38
C VAL A 113 13.35 0.98 16.88
N LEU A 114 14.54 1.46 17.26
CA LEU A 114 14.96 1.62 18.65
C LEU A 114 14.59 2.99 19.22
N GLY A 115 14.73 4.04 18.41
CA GLY A 115 14.54 5.41 18.88
C GLY A 115 14.70 6.47 17.78
N ARG A 116 14.34 7.71 18.11
CA ARG A 116 14.48 8.88 17.22
C ARG A 116 15.30 9.94 17.93
N SER A 117 16.34 10.44 17.28
CA SER A 117 17.27 11.42 17.85
C SER A 117 17.70 12.42 16.78
N GLU A 118 17.52 13.72 17.02
CA GLU A 118 18.11 14.81 16.22
C GLU A 118 17.97 14.67 14.70
N GLY A 119 16.79 14.24 14.21
CA GLY A 119 16.53 14.07 12.78
C GLY A 119 17.00 12.73 12.20
N PHE A 120 17.54 11.83 13.02
CA PHE A 120 17.86 10.44 12.67
C PHE A 120 16.93 9.45 13.38
N VAL A 121 16.82 8.25 12.80
CA VAL A 121 16.11 7.13 13.40
C VAL A 121 17.08 5.96 13.59
N GLN A 122 17.28 5.55 14.84
CA GLN A 122 18.08 4.38 15.17
C GLN A 122 17.28 3.11 14.93
N VAL A 123 17.85 2.20 14.15
CA VAL A 123 17.24 0.91 13.86
C VAL A 123 18.23 -0.23 14.09
N GLN A 124 17.71 -1.34 14.58
CA GLN A 124 18.44 -2.59 14.74
C GLN A 124 18.07 -3.56 13.63
N LEU A 125 19.06 -4.02 12.87
CA LEU A 125 18.90 -4.97 11.79
C LEU A 125 18.78 -6.39 12.34
N GLU A 126 17.82 -7.16 11.83
CA GLU A 126 17.69 -8.59 12.16
C GLU A 126 18.90 -9.41 11.68
N ARG A 127 19.62 -8.93 10.65
CA ARG A 127 20.78 -9.61 10.07
C ARG A 127 21.97 -8.66 9.99
N ARG A 128 23.17 -9.20 10.22
CA ARG A 128 24.42 -8.48 10.01
C ARG A 128 24.62 -8.19 8.52
N CYS A 129 25.01 -6.97 8.21
CA CYS A 129 25.34 -6.49 6.88
C CYS A 129 26.71 -5.81 6.90
N THR A 130 27.42 -5.82 5.77
CA THR A 130 28.73 -5.15 5.70
C THR A 130 28.54 -3.65 5.62
N GLN A 131 29.53 -2.89 6.08
CA GLN A 131 29.50 -1.42 6.02
C GLN A 131 29.29 -0.89 4.60
N LYS A 132 29.94 -1.51 3.59
CA LYS A 132 29.79 -1.13 2.18
C LYS A 132 28.35 -1.29 1.68
N GLN A 133 27.69 -2.39 2.07
CA GLN A 133 26.29 -2.63 1.73
C GLN A 133 25.38 -1.62 2.43
N LEU A 134 25.63 -1.33 3.71
CA LEU A 134 24.82 -0.41 4.50
C LEU A 134 24.84 1.01 3.93
N HIS A 135 25.99 1.53 3.51
CA HIS A 135 26.08 2.87 2.87
C HIS A 135 25.23 3.00 1.59
N GLN A 136 24.97 1.89 0.91
CA GLN A 136 24.17 1.85 -0.31
C GLN A 136 22.75 1.30 -0.07
N SER A 137 22.31 1.25 1.19
CA SER A 137 21.01 0.71 1.57
C SER A 137 19.95 1.80 1.77
N ALA A 138 18.72 1.49 1.38
CA ALA A 138 17.57 2.39 1.46
C ALA A 138 16.48 1.81 2.36
N ALA A 139 15.83 2.64 3.18
CA ALA A 139 14.70 2.26 4.02
C ALA A 139 13.38 2.46 3.28
N VAL A 140 12.57 1.42 3.24
CA VAL A 140 11.32 1.34 2.47
C VAL A 140 10.18 0.89 3.36
N MET A 141 8.99 1.43 3.09
CA MET A 141 7.74 1.00 3.70
C MET A 141 6.68 0.83 2.62
N ASN A 142 6.07 -0.34 2.52
CA ASN A 142 5.04 -0.66 1.51
C ASN A 142 5.46 -0.29 0.06
N GLY A 143 6.76 -0.36 -0.25
CA GLY A 143 7.30 0.01 -1.57
C GLY A 143 7.64 1.49 -1.76
N ASN A 144 7.38 2.35 -0.77
CA ASN A 144 7.75 3.77 -0.79
C ASN A 144 9.07 3.99 -0.04
N LEU A 145 9.91 4.87 -0.56
CA LEU A 145 11.12 5.32 0.13
C LEU A 145 10.73 6.16 1.34
N VAL A 146 11.39 5.88 2.47
CA VAL A 146 11.17 6.60 3.74
C VAL A 146 12.47 7.24 4.24
N GLY A 147 13.61 6.68 3.86
CA GLY A 147 14.93 7.21 4.20
C GLY A 147 16.03 6.32 3.65
N TRP A 148 17.25 6.56 4.08
CA TRP A 148 18.39 5.69 3.78
C TRP A 148 19.36 5.67 4.96
N VAL A 149 20.31 4.75 4.93
CA VAL A 149 21.29 4.63 6.02
C VAL A 149 22.24 5.82 5.97
N SER A 150 22.40 6.51 7.09
CA SER A 150 23.38 7.58 7.24
C SER A 150 24.77 6.98 7.52
N SER A 151 25.80 7.59 6.94
CA SER A 151 27.19 7.26 7.24
C SER A 151 27.59 7.59 8.70
N VAL A 152 26.83 8.47 9.36
CA VAL A 152 27.05 8.86 10.75
C VAL A 152 26.54 7.74 11.68
N GLY A 153 27.47 7.05 12.35
CA GLY A 153 27.15 6.00 13.32
C GLY A 153 27.25 4.57 12.79
N ILE A 154 27.75 4.35 11.56
CA ILE A 154 28.03 3.00 11.06
C ILE A 154 29.35 2.49 11.67
N GLY A 155 29.26 1.72 12.75
CA GLY A 155 30.39 0.99 13.34
C GLY A 155 30.87 -0.20 12.48
N LYS A 156 32.01 -0.80 12.86
CA LYS A 156 32.66 -1.91 12.13
C LYS A 156 31.80 -3.20 12.06
N GLU A 157 30.88 -3.40 13.00
CA GLU A 157 29.87 -4.49 12.99
C GLU A 157 28.48 -3.94 13.37
N ALA A 158 27.96 -3.03 12.54
CA ALA A 158 26.74 -2.28 12.85
C ALA A 158 25.46 -3.11 12.65
N THR A 159 25.09 -3.90 13.65
CA THR A 159 23.70 -4.37 13.80
C THR A 159 22.74 -3.22 14.09
N VAL A 160 23.23 -2.13 14.68
CA VAL A 160 22.47 -0.90 14.90
C VAL A 160 22.98 0.18 13.94
N VAL A 161 22.07 0.78 13.19
CA VAL A 161 22.38 1.82 12.19
C VAL A 161 21.45 3.01 12.35
N ASN A 162 21.94 4.18 11.93
CA ASN A 162 21.14 5.40 11.87
C ASN A 162 20.55 5.54 10.47
N LEU A 163 19.24 5.73 10.39
CA LEU A 163 18.54 6.12 9.17
C LEU A 163 18.35 7.62 9.14
N LEU A 164 18.58 8.23 7.97
CA LEU A 164 18.21 9.59 7.64
C LEU A 164 16.85 9.58 6.92
N PRO A 165 15.76 10.07 7.54
CA PRO A 165 14.47 10.19 6.88
C PRO A 165 14.50 11.19 5.72
N ILE A 166 13.73 10.94 4.65
CA ILE A 166 13.61 11.86 3.52
C ILE A 166 12.94 13.20 3.89
N THR A 167 12.20 13.22 4.99
CA THR A 167 11.52 14.40 5.55
C THR A 167 12.36 15.20 6.53
N ALA A 168 13.57 14.71 6.86
CA ALA A 168 14.42 15.38 7.84
C ALA A 168 14.96 16.71 7.25
N PRO A 169 15.10 17.76 8.07
CA PRO A 169 15.53 19.09 7.59
C PRO A 169 16.96 19.10 7.05
N ASN A 170 17.79 18.14 7.48
CA ASN A 170 19.14 17.91 7.00
C ASN A 170 19.21 16.95 5.79
N ALA A 171 18.08 16.48 5.27
CA ALA A 171 18.07 15.65 4.07
C ALA A 171 18.42 16.47 2.81
N PRO A 172 19.19 15.90 1.87
CA PRO A 172 19.54 16.56 0.62
C PRO A 172 18.30 16.82 -0.24
N LYS A 173 18.43 17.80 -1.15
CA LYS A 173 17.38 18.09 -2.12
C LYS A 173 17.21 16.89 -3.06
N LEU A 174 15.98 16.43 -3.21
CA LEU A 174 15.65 15.25 -4.02
C LEU A 174 15.22 15.69 -5.42
N LEU A 175 15.51 14.87 -6.42
CA LEU A 175 14.97 15.02 -7.76
C LEU A 175 13.87 13.99 -7.96
N GLY A 176 12.66 14.44 -8.27
CA GLY A 176 11.51 13.59 -8.50
C GLY A 176 10.97 13.73 -9.92
N VAL A 177 10.37 12.68 -10.47
CA VAL A 177 9.53 12.76 -11.66
C VAL A 177 8.07 12.82 -11.24
N VAL A 178 7.35 13.79 -11.78
CA VAL A 178 5.90 13.94 -11.64
C VAL A 178 5.27 13.80 -13.02
N ARG A 179 4.19 13.04 -13.10
CA ARG A 179 3.40 12.90 -14.32
C ARG A 179 2.30 13.97 -14.36
N LEU A 180 2.27 14.74 -15.44
CA LEU A 180 1.23 15.74 -15.68
C LEU A 180 -0.06 15.09 -16.21
N GLU A 181 -1.18 15.81 -16.10
CA GLU A 181 -2.45 15.39 -16.73
C GLU A 181 -2.34 15.22 -18.25
N SER A 182 -1.42 15.94 -18.89
CA SER A 182 -1.09 15.78 -20.32
C SER A 182 -0.38 14.46 -20.64
N GLY A 183 -0.06 13.64 -19.63
CA GLY A 183 0.70 12.40 -19.76
C GLY A 183 2.22 12.59 -19.87
N GLN A 184 2.70 13.85 -19.88
CA GLN A 184 4.12 14.18 -19.93
C GLN A 184 4.77 14.09 -18.54
N ASP A 185 5.99 13.58 -18.49
CA ASP A 185 6.81 13.54 -17.29
C ASP A 185 7.61 14.82 -17.12
N ARG A 186 7.61 15.38 -15.92
CA ARG A 186 8.39 16.57 -15.55
C ARG A 186 9.23 16.30 -14.32
N THR A 187 10.48 16.75 -14.38
CA THR A 187 11.41 16.68 -13.26
C THR A 187 11.21 17.85 -12.32
N VAL A 188 11.02 17.57 -11.04
CA VAL A 188 10.87 18.56 -9.97
C VAL A 188 11.98 18.39 -8.94
N LYS A 189 12.48 19.53 -8.44
CA LYS A 189 13.40 19.56 -7.30
C LYS A 189 12.60 19.69 -6.01
N LEU A 190 12.64 18.68 -5.17
CA LEU A 190 11.91 18.58 -3.92
C LEU A 190 12.84 18.89 -2.74
N THR A 191 12.34 19.68 -1.80
CA THR A 191 13.01 20.02 -0.55
C THR A 191 12.14 19.61 0.63
N PRO A 192 12.71 18.97 1.67
CA PRO A 192 11.96 18.65 2.89
C PRO A 192 11.55 19.94 3.60
N ARG A 193 10.27 20.05 3.95
CA ARG A 193 9.70 21.18 4.69
C ARG A 193 8.50 20.69 5.51
N ASP A 194 8.53 20.93 6.81
CA ASP A 194 7.42 20.64 7.73
C ASP A 194 6.87 19.19 7.68
N GLY A 195 7.74 18.22 7.38
CA GLY A 195 7.36 16.80 7.23
C GLY A 195 6.84 16.42 5.84
N GLU A 196 6.81 17.37 4.90
CA GLU A 196 6.44 17.17 3.50
C GLU A 196 7.62 17.41 2.57
N LEU A 197 7.45 17.03 1.30
CA LEU A 197 8.40 17.34 0.23
C LEU A 197 7.79 18.40 -0.69
N VAL A 198 8.39 19.59 -0.70
CA VAL A 198 7.90 20.74 -1.45
C VAL A 198 8.82 21.03 -2.64
N GLY A 199 8.25 21.26 -3.81
CA GLY A 199 8.99 21.68 -5.00
C GLY A 199 8.24 22.71 -5.81
N TYR A 200 8.91 23.32 -6.78
CA TYR A 200 8.34 24.31 -7.69
C TYR A 200 8.50 23.84 -9.13
N LEU A 201 7.43 23.93 -9.91
CA LEU A 201 7.42 23.64 -11.35
C LEU A 201 6.83 24.81 -12.12
N GLU A 202 7.46 25.14 -13.26
CA GLU A 202 6.92 26.07 -14.25
C GLU A 202 6.02 25.30 -15.21
N ILE A 203 4.72 25.23 -14.89
CA ILE A 203 3.74 24.45 -15.66
C ILE A 203 2.38 25.16 -15.72
N ASP A 204 1.75 25.09 -16.88
CA ASP A 204 0.41 25.63 -17.12
C ASP A 204 -0.65 24.71 -16.52
N ASN A 205 -0.53 23.42 -16.84
CA ASN A 205 -1.48 22.38 -16.46
C ASN A 205 -1.15 21.83 -15.08
N ALA A 206 -2.18 21.52 -14.30
CA ALA A 206 -2.00 20.89 -13.01
C ALA A 206 -1.40 19.48 -13.18
N PRO A 207 -0.51 19.05 -12.27
CA PRO A 207 -0.11 17.65 -12.19
C PRO A 207 -1.28 16.81 -11.67
N TYR A 208 -1.33 15.54 -12.06
CA TYR A 208 -2.42 14.64 -11.64
C TYR A 208 -2.30 14.36 -10.13
N ALA A 209 -3.31 14.75 -9.36
CA ALA A 209 -3.31 14.54 -7.92
C ALA A 209 -3.34 13.04 -7.60
N GLY A 210 -2.53 12.61 -6.63
CA GLY A 210 -2.44 11.22 -6.20
C GLY A 210 -1.44 10.34 -6.96
N GLU A 211 -0.83 10.82 -8.06
CA GLU A 211 0.24 10.08 -8.75
C GLU A 211 1.48 9.92 -7.85
N PRO A 212 2.16 8.76 -7.91
CA PRO A 212 3.39 8.53 -7.18
C PRO A 212 4.54 9.32 -7.79
N VAL A 213 5.22 10.10 -6.97
CA VAL A 213 6.43 10.82 -7.39
C VAL A 213 7.63 9.90 -7.24
N ARG A 214 8.34 9.62 -8.33
CA ARG A 214 9.47 8.67 -8.35
C ARG A 214 10.81 9.38 -8.23
N LEU A 215 11.71 8.81 -7.45
CA LEU A 215 13.06 9.36 -7.26
C LEU A 215 13.94 9.18 -8.51
N LEU A 216 14.62 10.24 -8.90
CA LEU A 216 15.70 10.23 -9.90
C LEU A 216 17.07 10.10 -9.25
N PRO A 217 18.07 9.60 -9.99
CA PRO A 217 19.44 9.55 -9.51
C PRO A 217 19.94 10.96 -9.18
N ALA A 218 20.53 11.11 -8.00
CA ALA A 218 21.16 12.35 -7.54
C ALA A 218 22.39 12.02 -6.68
N PRO A 219 23.40 12.91 -6.65
CA PRO A 219 24.63 12.66 -5.89
C PRO A 219 24.33 12.48 -4.40
N GLY A 220 24.89 11.42 -3.81
CA GLY A 220 24.70 11.08 -2.39
C GLY A 220 23.44 10.28 -2.07
N ILE A 221 22.65 9.91 -3.08
CA ILE A 221 21.51 9.00 -2.94
C ILE A 221 21.96 7.57 -3.31
N PRO A 222 21.58 6.54 -2.53
CA PRO A 222 21.86 5.15 -2.90
C PRO A 222 21.20 4.74 -4.22
N ASP A 223 21.91 3.99 -5.07
CA ASP A 223 21.37 3.55 -6.36
C ASP A 223 20.11 2.69 -6.21
N VAL A 224 20.03 1.91 -5.13
CA VAL A 224 18.86 1.06 -4.78
C VAL A 224 17.60 1.88 -4.50
N ALA A 225 17.74 3.17 -4.17
CA ALA A 225 16.61 4.06 -3.94
C ALA A 225 16.02 4.65 -5.23
N VAL A 226 16.76 4.59 -6.34
CA VAL A 226 16.36 5.20 -7.61
C VAL A 226 15.13 4.49 -8.17
N GLY A 227 14.14 5.28 -8.60
CA GLY A 227 12.86 4.79 -9.12
C GLY A 227 11.82 4.40 -8.06
N LEU A 228 12.18 4.39 -6.77
CA LEU A 228 11.22 4.23 -5.68
C LEU A 228 10.30 5.45 -5.57
N ALA A 229 9.07 5.23 -5.11
CA ALA A 229 8.11 6.29 -4.86
C ALA A 229 8.48 7.04 -3.58
N LEU A 230 8.60 8.37 -3.66
CA LEU A 230 8.81 9.27 -2.53
C LEU A 230 7.53 9.53 -1.74
N GLY A 231 6.38 9.41 -2.41
CA GLY A 231 5.07 9.74 -1.87
C GLY A 231 4.09 10.02 -2.99
N ARG A 232 2.90 10.50 -2.61
CA ARG A 232 1.87 10.92 -3.56
C ARG A 232 1.80 12.42 -3.63
N LEU A 233 1.56 12.94 -4.82
CA LEU A 233 1.28 14.35 -5.01
C LEU A 233 -0.04 14.70 -4.31
N PHE A 234 0.04 15.59 -3.32
CA PHE A 234 -1.08 15.95 -2.46
C PHE A 234 -1.75 17.24 -2.93
N SER A 235 -0.96 18.25 -3.27
CA SER A 235 -1.49 19.53 -3.75
C SER A 235 -0.57 20.16 -4.80
N SER A 236 -1.19 20.88 -5.73
CA SER A 236 -0.51 21.86 -6.58
C SER A 236 -1.21 23.20 -6.41
N SER A 237 -0.50 24.23 -5.94
CA SER A 237 -1.03 25.59 -5.80
C SER A 237 -0.19 26.55 -6.65
N PRO A 238 -0.78 27.60 -7.23
CA PRO A 238 0.02 28.67 -7.83
C PRO A 238 0.96 29.24 -6.77
N ALA A 239 2.24 29.39 -7.10
CA ALA A 239 3.23 29.93 -6.19
C ALA A 239 2.99 31.44 -6.00
N PRO A 240 3.22 32.00 -4.80
CA PRO A 240 3.10 33.43 -4.57
C PRO A 240 4.27 34.17 -5.23
N GLY A 241 4.04 34.76 -6.40
CA GLY A 241 5.02 35.57 -7.13
C GLY A 241 4.51 36.01 -8.51
N ASP A 242 4.82 37.26 -8.89
CA ASP A 242 4.33 37.92 -10.10
C ASP A 242 4.65 37.16 -11.41
N GLY A 243 3.60 36.90 -12.20
CA GLY A 243 3.69 36.77 -13.66
C GLY A 243 4.22 35.47 -14.26
N VAL A 244 4.80 34.55 -13.48
CA VAL A 244 5.28 33.25 -14.00
C VAL A 244 4.31 32.14 -13.60
N ARG A 245 4.03 31.20 -14.52
CA ARG A 245 3.23 29.97 -14.31
C ARG A 245 3.93 28.97 -13.35
N LEU A 246 4.41 29.47 -12.22
CA LEU A 246 5.03 28.69 -11.17
C LEU A 246 3.94 28.08 -10.29
N ARG A 247 4.01 26.77 -10.11
CA ARG A 247 3.17 26.02 -9.18
C ARG A 247 4.05 25.39 -8.11
N GLU A 248 3.68 25.60 -6.85
CA GLU A 248 4.18 24.87 -5.72
C GLU A 248 3.51 23.50 -5.68
N ILE A 249 4.32 22.45 -5.62
CA ILE A 249 3.89 21.06 -5.54
C ILE A 249 4.29 20.53 -4.18
N ARG A 250 3.32 19.92 -3.49
CA ARG A 250 3.54 19.25 -2.22
C ARG A 250 3.31 17.76 -2.38
N VAL A 251 4.30 17.00 -1.95
CA VAL A 251 4.29 15.55 -1.95
C VAL A 251 4.25 15.10 -0.50
N LYS A 252 3.28 14.24 -0.19
CA LYS A 252 3.17 13.64 1.13
C LYS A 252 3.88 12.28 1.13
N PRO A 253 5.06 12.18 1.77
CA PRO A 253 5.77 10.92 1.87
C PRO A 253 5.08 9.96 2.84
N GLN A 254 5.48 8.69 2.78
CA GLN A 254 5.03 7.71 3.76
C GLN A 254 5.75 7.98 5.09
N ASP A 255 4.98 8.02 6.18
CA ASP A 255 5.56 8.21 7.52
C ASP A 255 6.48 7.05 7.90
N LEU A 256 7.57 7.39 8.60
CA LEU A 256 8.45 6.39 9.15
C LEU A 256 7.73 5.65 10.29
N PRO A 257 7.66 4.31 10.23
CA PRO A 257 7.00 3.49 11.24
C PRO A 257 7.59 3.72 12.63
N LYS A 258 6.77 3.52 13.67
CA LYS A 258 7.26 3.61 15.07
C LYS A 258 7.96 2.33 15.54
N VAL A 259 7.74 1.20 14.86
CA VAL A 259 8.11 -0.12 15.38
C VAL A 259 9.04 -0.88 14.42
N ARG A 260 8.71 -0.96 13.12
CA ARG A 260 9.46 -1.80 12.16
C ARG A 260 9.58 -1.15 10.79
N ALA A 261 10.77 -1.17 10.22
CA ALA A 261 11.07 -0.74 8.86
C ALA A 261 11.68 -1.89 8.02
N GLU A 262 11.54 -1.81 6.69
CA GLU A 262 12.26 -2.69 5.77
C GLU A 262 13.45 -1.93 5.17
N LEU A 263 14.61 -2.58 5.12
CA LEU A 263 15.81 -2.06 4.49
C LEU A 263 16.08 -2.84 3.20
N LEU A 264 16.25 -2.13 2.08
CA LEU A 264 16.77 -2.68 0.85
C LEU A 264 18.29 -2.61 0.87
N VAL A 265 18.92 -3.79 0.86
CA VAL A 265 20.38 -3.95 0.91
C VAL A 265 20.87 -4.51 -0.41
N PRO A 266 21.81 -3.84 -1.11
CA PRO A 266 22.34 -4.33 -2.38
C PRO A 266 23.14 -5.63 -2.20
N LEU A 267 22.87 -6.63 -3.05
CA LEU A 267 23.57 -7.93 -3.00
C LEU A 267 24.99 -7.84 -3.58
N LYS A 268 25.15 -7.15 -4.71
CA LYS A 268 26.39 -7.14 -5.52
C LYS A 268 27.61 -6.49 -4.85
N LEU A 269 27.42 -5.78 -3.74
CA LEU A 269 28.52 -5.11 -3.02
C LEU A 269 29.16 -5.98 -1.92
N GLY A 270 28.73 -7.25 -1.80
CA GLY A 270 29.14 -8.17 -0.74
C GLY A 270 29.84 -9.46 -1.17
N GLU A 271 29.92 -9.78 -2.47
CA GLU A 271 30.63 -10.98 -2.94
C GLU A 271 32.06 -10.64 -3.36
N ALA A 272 32.93 -10.62 -2.36
CA ALA A 272 34.34 -10.95 -2.50
C ALA A 272 34.72 -11.76 -1.26
N SER A 273 34.34 -13.04 -1.27
CA SER A 273 34.96 -14.08 -0.45
C SER A 273 35.81 -14.95 -1.35
#